data_AF-A0A6A1QBQ1-F1
#
_entry.id   AF-A0A6A1QBQ1-F1
#
_cell.length_a   1.000
_cell.length_b   1.000
_cell.length_c   1.000
_cell.angle_alpha   90.00
_cell.angle_beta   90.00
_cell.angle_gamma   90.00
#
_symmetry.space_group_name_H-M   'P 1'
#
loop_
_entity.id
_entity.type
_entity.pdbx_description
1 polymer ?
#
loop_
_entity_poly.entity_id
_entity_poly.type
_entity_poly.pdbx_seq_one_letter_code
_entity_poly.pdbx_strand_id
1 'polypeptide(L)'
;GYAVPAPSATGALIGIWNAAECSGYYNYLNLINVRVTTMDAELEFAIQPNTTGKQLFDQVSVFRTCSEGLASAAQVSAQEVRKENPLQFKFRAKFYPEDVSEELIQDITQKLFFLQVKEGILSDEIYCPPETAVLLGSYAVQAKFGDFSKELHKSGYLSSERLIPQRVMDQHKLTRDQWEDRIQVWHAEHRGML
;
A
#
# COMPACT_ATOMS: atom_id res chain seq x y z
N GLY A 1 -64.94 -14.31 -32.28
CA GLY A 1 -63.51 -14.46 -32.00
C GLY A 1 -62.78 -13.44 -32.83
N TYR A 2 -62.30 -12.37 -32.21
CA TYR A 2 -61.55 -11.34 -32.91
C TYR A 2 -60.07 -11.72 -32.83
N ALA A 3 -59.51 -12.12 -33.97
CA ALA A 3 -58.09 -12.36 -34.12
C ALA A 3 -57.36 -11.02 -33.94
N VAL A 4 -56.48 -10.95 -32.95
CA VAL A 4 -55.56 -9.82 -32.74
C VAL A 4 -54.51 -9.89 -33.85
N PRO A 5 -54.20 -8.79 -34.57
CA PRO A 5 -53.18 -8.83 -35.59
C PRO A 5 -51.82 -9.09 -34.95
N ALA A 6 -51.03 -9.99 -35.55
CA ALA A 6 -49.66 -10.23 -35.15
C ALA A 6 -48.87 -8.91 -35.18
N PRO A 7 -47.99 -8.64 -34.20
CA PRO A 7 -47.16 -7.46 -34.24
C PRO A 7 -46.33 -7.50 -35.53
N SER A 8 -46.18 -6.36 -36.21
CA SER A 8 -45.30 -6.28 -37.37
C SER A 8 -43.92 -6.80 -36.96
N ALA A 9 -43.24 -7.49 -37.87
CA ALA A 9 -41.87 -7.98 -37.65
C ALA A 9 -40.94 -6.86 -37.15
N THR A 10 -41.23 -5.62 -37.55
CA THR A 10 -40.59 -4.40 -37.09
C THR A 10 -40.77 -4.13 -35.59
N GLY A 11 -41.96 -4.35 -35.03
CA GLY A 11 -42.23 -4.17 -33.60
C GLY A 11 -41.58 -5.23 -32.71
N ALA A 12 -41.52 -6.49 -33.18
CA ALA A 12 -40.81 -7.56 -32.47
C ALA A 12 -39.29 -7.35 -32.50
N LEU A 13 -38.73 -6.88 -33.62
CA LEU A 13 -37.31 -6.55 -33.74
C LEU A 13 -36.92 -5.31 -32.94
N ILE A 14 -37.77 -4.27 -32.87
CA ILE A 14 -37.54 -3.11 -32.00
C ILE A 14 -37.63 -3.50 -30.52
N GLY A 15 -38.55 -4.41 -30.15
CA GLY A 15 -38.65 -4.96 -28.80
C GLY A 15 -37.43 -5.79 -28.40
N ILE A 16 -36.90 -6.62 -29.31
CA ILE A 16 -35.69 -7.41 -29.10
C ILE A 16 -34.43 -6.52 -29.12
N TRP A 17 -34.39 -5.48 -29.95
CA TRP A 17 -33.29 -4.51 -30.00
C TRP A 17 -33.24 -3.66 -28.73
N ASN A 18 -34.39 -3.13 -28.26
CA ASN A 18 -34.47 -2.42 -26.98
C ASN A 18 -34.21 -3.33 -25.77
N ALA A 19 -34.62 -4.61 -25.80
CA ALA A 19 -34.34 -5.55 -24.70
C ALA A 19 -32.88 -6.02 -24.69
N ALA A 20 -32.26 -6.19 -25.86
CA ALA A 20 -30.83 -6.50 -26.00
C ALA A 20 -29.95 -5.30 -25.61
N GLU A 21 -30.36 -4.07 -25.93
CA GLU A 21 -29.64 -2.86 -25.53
C GLU A 21 -29.83 -2.53 -24.04
N CYS A 22 -31.02 -2.77 -23.46
CA CYS A 22 -31.23 -2.54 -22.03
C CYS A 22 -30.41 -3.51 -21.16
N SER A 23 -30.27 -4.79 -21.50
CA SER A 23 -29.45 -5.68 -20.66
C SER A 23 -27.94 -5.45 -20.78
N GLY A 24 -27.48 -4.86 -21.88
CA GLY A 24 -26.06 -4.57 -22.14
C GLY A 24 -25.58 -3.23 -21.58
N TYR A 25 -26.43 -2.20 -21.58
CA TYR A 25 -26.03 -0.84 -21.17
C TYR A 25 -26.05 -0.58 -19.66
N TYR A 26 -26.87 -1.30 -18.88
CA TYR A 26 -26.90 -1.12 -17.41
C TYR A 26 -25.63 -1.63 -16.71
N ASN A 27 -24.75 -2.36 -17.39
CA ASN A 27 -23.48 -2.82 -16.81
C ASN A 27 -22.32 -1.84 -16.99
N TYR A 28 -22.45 -0.79 -17.82
CA TYR A 28 -21.36 0.18 -18.05
C TYR A 28 -21.43 1.43 -17.17
N LEU A 29 -22.56 1.66 -16.47
CA LEU A 29 -22.81 2.92 -15.76
C LEU A 29 -22.59 2.88 -14.24
N ASN A 30 -22.36 1.70 -13.65
CA ASN A 30 -22.07 1.58 -12.22
C ASN A 30 -20.61 1.18 -12.01
N LEU A 31 -19.71 2.10 -12.35
CA LEU A 31 -18.31 1.96 -11.96
C LEU A 31 -18.20 2.06 -10.44
N ILE A 32 -17.40 1.16 -9.86
CA ILE A 32 -17.14 1.12 -8.43
C ILE A 32 -15.85 1.89 -8.17
N ASN A 33 -15.91 2.96 -7.40
CA ASN A 33 -14.71 3.68 -6.99
C ASN A 33 -13.95 2.87 -5.96
N VAL A 34 -12.63 2.80 -6.15
CA VAL A 34 -11.72 2.03 -5.33
C VAL A 34 -10.54 2.91 -4.94
N ARG A 35 -10.20 2.87 -3.66
CA ARG A 35 -8.98 3.44 -3.11
C ARG A 35 -8.07 2.30 -2.67
N VAL A 36 -6.87 2.24 -3.24
CA VAL A 36 -5.81 1.30 -2.84
C VAL A 36 -4.70 2.07 -2.14
N THR A 37 -4.54 1.85 -0.86
CA THR A 37 -3.46 2.45 -0.05
C THR A 37 -2.30 1.48 0.07
N THR A 38 -1.13 1.86 -0.44
CA THR A 38 0.15 1.15 -0.29
C THR A 38 0.90 1.69 0.93
N MET A 39 2.20 1.42 1.10
CA MET A 39 2.97 1.98 2.22
C MET A 39 3.40 3.43 2.00
N ASP A 40 3.50 3.89 0.74
CA ASP A 40 4.02 5.21 0.38
C ASP A 40 3.16 5.98 -0.65
N ALA A 41 2.03 5.42 -1.09
CA ALA A 41 1.07 6.15 -1.92
C ALA A 41 -0.36 5.61 -1.77
N GLU A 42 -1.30 6.44 -2.21
CA GLU A 42 -2.70 6.09 -2.41
C GLU A 42 -3.06 6.20 -3.89
N LEU A 43 -3.81 5.21 -4.38
CA LEU A 43 -4.29 5.15 -5.75
C LEU A 43 -5.81 5.15 -5.73
N GLU A 44 -6.43 6.05 -6.49
CA GLU A 44 -7.87 6.08 -6.67
C GLU A 44 -8.22 5.88 -8.14
N PHE A 45 -9.09 4.90 -8.40
CA PHE A 45 -9.58 4.61 -9.74
C PHE A 45 -10.93 3.90 -9.65
N ALA A 46 -11.58 3.75 -10.80
CA ALA A 46 -12.89 3.12 -10.89
C ALA A 46 -12.78 1.76 -11.59
N ILE A 47 -13.41 0.73 -11.03
CA ILE A 47 -13.43 -0.63 -11.58
C ILE A 47 -14.83 -1.05 -12.04
N GLN A 48 -14.90 -1.98 -12.97
CA GLN A 48 -16.16 -2.59 -13.36
C GLN A 48 -16.66 -3.56 -12.26
N PRO A 49 -17.97 -3.70 -12.03
CA PRO A 49 -18.51 -4.61 -11.00
C PRO A 49 -18.09 -6.08 -11.14
N ASN A 50 -17.74 -6.51 -12.35
CA ASN A 50 -17.24 -7.85 -12.66
C ASN A 50 -15.71 -7.99 -12.50
N THR A 51 -15.02 -6.94 -12.04
CA THR A 51 -13.57 -6.95 -11.86
C THR A 51 -13.20 -7.89 -10.72
N THR A 52 -12.37 -8.88 -11.02
CA THR A 52 -11.88 -9.84 -10.02
C THR A 52 -10.77 -9.24 -9.16
N GLY A 53 -10.57 -9.79 -7.96
CA GLY A 53 -9.45 -9.39 -7.09
C GLY A 53 -8.08 -9.56 -7.77
N LYS A 54 -7.94 -10.55 -8.67
CA LYS A 54 -6.72 -10.72 -9.49
C LYS A 54 -6.52 -9.56 -10.47
N GLN A 55 -7.56 -9.14 -11.19
CA GLN A 55 -7.46 -8.00 -12.12
C GLN A 55 -7.15 -6.69 -11.39
N LEU A 56 -7.75 -6.49 -10.21
CA LEU A 56 -7.44 -5.34 -9.36
C LEU A 56 -5.97 -5.37 -8.91
N PHE A 57 -5.48 -6.54 -8.48
CA PHE A 57 -4.09 -6.75 -8.10
C PHE A 57 -3.13 -6.52 -9.28
N ASP A 58 -3.44 -7.04 -10.46
CA ASP A 58 -2.65 -6.87 -11.67
C ASP A 58 -2.56 -5.38 -12.05
N GLN A 59 -3.66 -4.61 -11.93
CA GLN A 59 -3.64 -3.16 -12.16
C GLN A 59 -2.75 -2.40 -11.17
N VAL A 60 -2.83 -2.73 -9.87
CA VAL A 60 -2.01 -2.07 -8.84
C VAL A 60 -0.54 -2.45 -8.97
N SER A 61 -0.24 -3.71 -9.29
CA SER A 61 1.13 -4.18 -9.48
C SER A 61 1.77 -3.58 -10.72
N VAL A 62 1.06 -3.52 -11.85
CA VAL A 62 1.52 -2.83 -13.06
C VAL A 62 1.72 -1.33 -12.82
N PHE A 63 0.87 -0.68 -12.02
CA PHE A 63 1.04 0.74 -11.70
C PHE A 63 2.33 1.02 -10.92
N ARG A 64 2.87 0.05 -10.17
CA ARG A 64 4.02 0.27 -9.30
C ARG A 64 5.30 -0.43 -9.74
N THR A 65 5.20 -1.49 -10.53
CA THR A 65 6.39 -2.26 -10.92
C THR A 65 6.20 -2.95 -12.28
N CYS A 66 7.06 -2.59 -13.23
CA CYS A 66 7.27 -3.40 -14.43
C CYS A 66 7.86 -4.77 -14.04
N SER A 67 7.26 -5.83 -14.57
CA SER A 67 7.79 -7.20 -14.77
C SER A 67 8.40 -7.93 -13.56
N GLU A 68 7.73 -9.04 -13.22
CA GLU A 68 8.30 -10.30 -12.71
C GLU A 68 9.03 -10.24 -11.36
N GLY A 69 8.32 -10.58 -10.28
CA GLY A 69 8.98 -10.89 -9.00
C GLY A 69 8.05 -11.22 -7.85
N LEU A 70 7.00 -10.43 -7.61
CA LEU A 70 6.13 -10.59 -6.42
C LEU A 70 4.63 -10.62 -6.71
N ALA A 71 4.22 -11.09 -7.88
CA ALA A 71 2.79 -11.25 -8.20
C ALA A 71 2.06 -12.26 -7.28
N SER A 72 2.77 -12.99 -6.41
CA SER A 72 2.23 -14.03 -5.54
C SER A 72 2.05 -13.65 -4.05
N ALA A 73 2.55 -12.50 -3.57
CA ALA A 73 2.71 -12.27 -2.12
C ALA A 73 1.84 -11.17 -1.50
N ALA A 74 1.12 -10.38 -2.30
CA ALA A 74 0.19 -9.38 -1.79
C ALA A 74 -1.25 -9.81 -2.09
N GLN A 75 -2.06 -9.98 -1.03
CA GLN A 75 -3.48 -10.25 -1.16
C GLN A 75 -4.25 -8.94 -1.00
N VAL A 76 -5.11 -8.64 -1.97
CA VAL A 76 -6.23 -7.74 -1.73
C VAL A 76 -7.24 -8.52 -0.90
N SER A 77 -7.19 -8.36 0.43
CA SER A 77 -8.20 -8.99 1.28
C SER A 77 -9.54 -8.32 1.03
N ALA A 78 -10.46 -9.04 0.40
CA ALA A 78 -11.88 -8.73 0.40
C ALA A 78 -12.45 -9.11 1.77
N GLN A 79 -11.93 -8.50 2.84
CA GLN A 79 -12.60 -8.49 4.13
C GLN A 79 -13.96 -7.84 3.88
N GLU A 80 -15.07 -8.52 4.22
CA GLU A 80 -16.47 -8.08 4.07
C GLU A 80 -16.57 -6.59 3.79
N VAL A 81 -16.51 -6.22 2.50
CA VAL A 81 -16.17 -4.85 2.15
C VAL A 81 -17.33 -3.99 2.64
N ARG A 82 -17.07 -3.21 3.69
CA ARG A 82 -18.02 -2.21 4.18
C ARG A 82 -18.44 -1.40 2.97
N LYS A 83 -19.75 -1.19 2.79
CA LYS A 83 -20.31 -0.42 1.67
C LYS A 83 -19.92 1.05 1.83
N GLU A 84 -18.65 1.34 1.62
CA GLU A 84 -18.04 2.67 1.63
C GLU A 84 -17.71 3.05 0.19
N ASN A 85 -17.82 4.34 -0.13
CA ASN A 85 -17.49 4.88 -1.43
C ASN A 85 -16.42 5.96 -1.24
N PRO A 86 -15.17 5.75 -1.68
CA PRO A 86 -14.66 4.57 -2.41
C PRO A 86 -14.49 3.33 -1.54
N LEU A 87 -14.50 2.13 -2.16
CA LEU A 87 -14.10 0.90 -1.47
C LEU A 87 -12.62 0.99 -1.11
N GLN A 88 -12.28 0.66 0.13
CA GLN A 88 -10.92 0.80 0.64
C GLN A 88 -10.19 -0.54 0.65
N PHE A 89 -9.03 -0.60 -0.02
CA PHE A 89 -8.12 -1.73 0.05
C PHE A 89 -6.74 -1.27 0.51
N LYS A 90 -6.08 -2.12 1.29
CA LYS A 90 -4.69 -1.94 1.68
C LYS A 90 -3.83 -2.94 0.93
N PHE A 91 -2.86 -2.44 0.17
CA PHE A 91 -1.83 -3.27 -0.44
C PHE A 91 -0.71 -3.48 0.58
N ARG A 92 -0.58 -4.71 1.07
CA ARG A 92 0.37 -5.11 2.10
C ARG A 92 0.96 -6.48 1.76
N ALA A 93 2.21 -6.71 2.14
CA ALA A 93 2.82 -8.03 2.08
C ALA A 93 2.13 -8.94 3.11
N LYS A 94 1.66 -10.11 2.67
CA LYS A 94 1.10 -11.13 3.56
C LYS A 94 2.13 -12.18 3.95
N PHE A 95 3.05 -12.46 3.03
CA PHE A 95 4.13 -13.41 3.21
C PHE A 95 5.46 -12.65 3.28
N TYR A 96 6.35 -13.14 4.12
CA TYR A 96 7.67 -12.59 4.36
C TYR A 96 8.69 -13.57 3.78
N PRO A 97 9.73 -13.12 3.06
CA PRO A 97 10.80 -13.99 2.60
C PRO A 97 11.54 -14.62 3.78
N GLU A 98 12.16 -15.77 3.54
CA GLU A 98 13.08 -16.40 4.51
C GLU A 98 14.38 -15.60 4.58
N ASP A 99 14.89 -15.13 3.44
CA ASP A 99 16.04 -14.24 3.36
C ASP A 99 15.74 -12.98 2.51
N VAL A 100 15.66 -11.83 3.19
CA VAL A 100 15.38 -10.55 2.53
C VAL A 100 16.47 -10.12 1.55
N SER A 101 17.72 -10.53 1.75
CA SER A 101 18.85 -10.12 0.92
C SER A 101 18.94 -10.90 -0.39
N GLU A 102 18.46 -12.15 -0.40
CA GLU A 102 18.45 -13.00 -1.60
C GLU A 102 17.12 -12.90 -2.38
N GLU A 103 15.99 -12.73 -1.69
CA GLU A 103 14.67 -12.83 -2.31
C GLU A 103 14.10 -11.47 -2.77
N LEU A 104 14.50 -10.35 -2.17
CA LEU A 104 14.00 -9.04 -2.55
C LEU A 104 14.84 -8.42 -3.68
N ILE A 105 14.45 -8.71 -4.92
CA ILE A 105 15.22 -8.31 -6.11
C ILE A 105 15.01 -6.83 -6.47
N GLN A 106 13.77 -6.32 -6.36
CA GLN A 106 13.40 -5.00 -6.86
C GLN A 106 13.43 -3.93 -5.77
N ASP A 107 14.04 -2.77 -6.04
CA ASP A 107 14.15 -1.65 -5.10
C ASP A 107 12.79 -1.19 -4.54
N ILE A 108 11.76 -1.15 -5.39
CA ILE A 108 10.41 -0.77 -4.95
C ILE A 108 9.82 -1.79 -3.97
N THR A 109 10.12 -3.08 -4.15
CA THR A 109 9.68 -4.13 -3.24
C THR A 109 10.42 -4.02 -1.92
N GLN A 110 11.75 -3.84 -1.95
CA GLN A 110 12.54 -3.61 -0.75
C GLN A 110 12.03 -2.40 0.03
N LYS A 111 11.73 -1.29 -0.66
CA LYS A 111 11.16 -0.08 -0.07
C LYS A 111 9.80 -0.34 0.60
N LEU A 112 8.87 -0.98 -0.11
CA LEU A 112 7.54 -1.29 0.43
C LEU A 112 7.62 -2.23 1.64
N PHE A 113 8.48 -3.24 1.57
CA PHE A 113 8.70 -4.19 2.65
C PHE A 113 9.30 -3.51 3.89
N PHE A 114 10.35 -2.70 3.68
CA PHE A 114 10.97 -1.88 4.72
C PHE A 114 9.93 -0.99 5.43
N LEU A 115 9.11 -0.27 4.66
CA LEU A 115 8.11 0.62 5.23
C LEU A 115 7.06 -0.15 6.06
N GLN A 116 6.62 -1.31 5.58
CA GLN A 116 5.64 -2.14 6.29
C GLN A 116 6.20 -2.67 7.61
N VAL A 117 7.42 -3.22 7.60
CA VAL A 117 8.08 -3.70 8.82
C VAL A 117 8.32 -2.55 9.79
N LYS A 118 8.78 -1.39 9.30
CA LYS A 118 8.97 -0.19 10.11
C LYS A 118 7.66 0.26 10.78
N GLU A 119 6.55 0.29 10.05
CA GLU A 119 5.23 0.63 10.61
C GLU A 119 4.80 -0.38 11.69
N GLY A 120 5.00 -1.69 11.44
CA GLY A 120 4.70 -2.75 12.41
C GLY A 120 5.53 -2.66 13.69
N ILE A 121 6.82 -2.32 13.58
CA ILE A 121 7.68 -2.11 14.76
C ILE A 121 7.24 -0.86 15.53
N LEU A 122 7.03 0.26 14.85
CA LEU A 122 6.66 1.52 15.50
C LEU A 122 5.31 1.46 16.21
N SER A 123 4.37 0.69 15.66
CA SER A 123 3.03 0.45 16.24
C SER A 123 3.02 -0.60 17.36
N ASP A 124 4.16 -1.21 17.70
CA ASP A 124 4.30 -2.33 18.62
C ASP A 124 3.52 -3.60 18.17
N GLU A 125 3.10 -3.71 16.90
CA GLU A 125 2.60 -4.96 16.31
C GLU A 125 3.70 -6.01 16.18
N ILE A 126 4.93 -5.56 15.90
CA ILE A 126 6.14 -6.38 15.87
C ILE A 126 7.01 -6.00 17.07
N TYR A 127 7.18 -6.93 18.01
CA TYR A 127 8.06 -6.70 19.15
C TYR A 127 9.51 -6.50 18.68
N CYS A 128 10.13 -5.41 19.15
CA CYS A 128 11.52 -5.08 18.88
C CYS A 128 12.21 -4.64 20.18
N PRO A 129 13.36 -5.24 20.56
CA PRO A 129 14.09 -4.81 21.75
C PRO A 129 14.68 -3.40 21.58
N PRO A 130 14.91 -2.64 22.67
CA PRO A 130 15.35 -1.24 22.62
C PRO A 130 16.58 -0.97 21.75
N GLU A 131 17.62 -1.80 21.88
CA GLU A 131 18.89 -1.64 21.18
C GLU A 131 18.70 -1.79 19.66
N THR A 132 17.93 -2.80 19.26
CA THR A 132 17.57 -3.03 17.85
C THR A 132 16.66 -1.93 17.32
N ALA A 133 15.72 -1.42 18.12
CA ALA A 133 14.83 -0.33 17.69
C ALA A 133 15.61 0.94 17.37
N VAL A 134 16.60 1.31 18.20
CA VAL A 134 17.47 2.47 17.95
C VAL A 134 18.30 2.26 16.68
N LEU A 135 18.89 1.07 16.52
CA LEU A 135 19.68 0.75 15.34
C LEU A 135 18.83 0.80 14.06
N LEU A 136 17.64 0.18 14.06
CA LEU A 136 16.70 0.24 12.93
C LEU A 136 16.22 1.68 12.65
N GLY A 137 16.02 2.47 13.71
CA GLY A 137 15.73 3.90 13.60
C GLY A 137 16.83 4.65 12.84
N SER A 138 18.10 4.36 13.13
CA SER A 138 19.23 4.98 12.43
C SER A 138 19.34 4.57 10.95
N TYR A 139 19.08 3.30 10.62
CA TYR A 139 18.98 2.85 9.23
C TYR A 139 17.82 3.53 8.50
N ALA A 140 16.69 3.72 9.18
CA ALA A 140 15.54 4.42 8.61
C ALA A 140 15.84 5.89 8.32
N VAL A 141 16.63 6.54 9.17
CA VAL A 141 17.12 7.90 8.92
C VAL A 141 18.07 7.92 7.71
N GLN A 142 19.05 7.02 7.64
CA GLN A 142 19.95 6.90 6.49
C GLN A 142 19.16 6.70 5.18
N ALA A 143 18.18 5.80 5.17
CA ALA A 143 17.34 5.53 4.00
C ALA A 143 16.50 6.74 3.55
N LYS A 144 16.13 7.64 4.48
CA LYS A 144 15.28 8.80 4.18
C LYS A 144 16.09 10.06 3.85
N PHE A 145 17.19 10.29 4.55
CA PHE A 145 17.96 11.54 4.50
C PHE A 145 19.31 11.39 3.77
N GLY A 146 19.73 10.16 3.44
CA GLY A 146 21.06 9.89 2.90
C GLY A 146 22.15 10.10 3.95
N ASP A 147 23.40 10.28 3.50
CA ASP A 147 24.54 10.45 4.40
C ASP A 147 24.41 11.65 5.35
N PHE A 148 24.76 11.43 6.62
CA PHE A 148 24.79 12.50 7.61
C PHE A 148 25.83 13.60 7.24
N SER A 149 25.35 14.81 6.98
CA SER A 149 26.16 16.04 6.90
C SER A 149 25.83 17.01 8.04
N LYS A 150 26.85 17.49 8.77
CA LYS A 150 26.68 18.50 9.83
C LYS A 150 26.14 19.84 9.32
N GLU A 151 26.34 20.15 8.05
CA GLU A 151 25.87 21.42 7.46
C GLU A 151 24.36 21.37 7.17
N LEU A 152 23.86 20.21 6.76
CA LEU A 152 22.45 19.98 6.40
C LEU A 152 21.62 19.55 7.61
N HIS A 153 22.14 18.62 8.42
CA HIS A 153 21.43 17.99 9.53
C HIS A 153 21.75 18.70 10.86
N LYS A 154 21.12 19.86 11.05
CA LYS A 154 21.20 20.61 12.32
C LYS A 154 20.35 19.94 13.40
N SER A 155 20.62 20.27 14.66
CA SER A 155 19.83 19.78 15.81
C SER A 155 18.33 20.02 15.57
N GLY A 156 17.51 18.99 15.85
CA GLY A 156 16.07 18.99 15.60
C GLY A 156 15.64 18.56 14.19
N TYR A 157 16.54 18.17 13.27
CA TYR A 157 16.15 17.65 11.95
C TYR A 157 15.33 16.35 12.01
N LEU A 158 15.37 15.65 13.15
CA LEU A 158 14.62 14.43 13.44
C LEU A 158 13.34 14.68 14.24
N SER A 159 13.04 15.94 14.58
CA SER A 159 11.92 16.30 15.45
C SER A 159 10.55 15.92 14.90
N SER A 160 10.38 15.83 13.57
CA SER A 160 9.15 15.36 12.93
C SER A 160 9.04 13.84 12.82
N GLU A 161 10.12 13.10 13.10
CA GLU A 161 10.19 11.68 12.82
C GLU A 161 9.65 10.83 13.98
N ARG A 162 9.02 9.72 13.62
CA ARG A 162 8.70 8.64 14.56
C ARG A 162 9.74 7.54 14.38
N LEU A 163 10.76 7.56 15.23
CA LEU A 163 11.96 6.75 15.04
C LEU A 163 11.97 5.43 15.83
N ILE A 164 11.36 5.42 17.01
CA ILE A 164 11.31 4.26 17.91
C ILE A 164 9.90 4.05 18.47
N PRO A 165 9.55 2.82 18.89
CA PRO A 165 8.26 2.53 19.51
C PRO A 165 8.06 3.31 20.82
N GLN A 166 6.82 3.68 21.13
CA GLN A 166 6.52 4.46 22.34
C GLN A 166 6.95 3.72 23.60
N ARG A 167 6.72 2.40 23.64
CA ARG A 167 7.17 1.52 24.73
C ARG A 167 8.67 1.65 25.02
N VAL A 168 9.51 1.77 23.99
CA VAL A 168 10.97 1.91 24.17
C VAL A 168 11.32 3.26 24.79
N MET A 169 10.62 4.33 24.39
CA MET A 169 10.78 5.65 25.00
C MET A 169 10.38 5.62 26.48
N ASP A 170 9.23 5.03 26.80
CA ASP A 170 8.66 5.01 28.16
C ASP A 170 9.52 4.20 29.15
N GLN A 171 10.24 3.19 28.66
CA GLN A 171 11.14 2.36 29.48
C GLN A 171 12.41 3.09 29.91
N HIS A 172 12.78 4.21 29.26
CA HIS A 172 14.02 4.92 29.51
C HIS A 172 13.76 6.35 29.99
N LYS A 173 14.61 6.84 30.90
CA LYS A 173 14.55 8.22 31.39
C LYS A 173 15.28 9.19 30.44
N LEU A 174 14.96 9.13 29.15
CA LEU A 174 15.55 9.97 28.11
C LEU A 174 14.51 10.91 27.52
N THR A 175 14.90 12.15 27.24
CA THR A 175 14.06 13.11 26.51
C THR A 175 14.06 12.78 25.02
N ARG A 176 13.12 13.38 24.27
CA ARG A 176 13.08 13.26 22.80
C ARG A 176 14.41 13.71 22.17
N ASP A 177 14.96 14.84 22.61
CA ASP A 177 16.23 15.36 22.12
C ASP A 177 17.39 14.39 22.36
N GLN A 178 17.44 13.74 23.54
CA GLN A 178 18.46 12.74 23.84
C GLN A 178 18.33 11.48 22.97
N TRP A 179 17.10 11.11 22.59
CA TRP A 179 16.90 10.03 21.62
C TRP A 179 17.35 10.42 20.23
N GLU A 180 17.06 11.66 19.79
CA GLU A 180 17.53 12.19 18.52
C GLU A 180 19.06 12.21 18.46
N ASP A 181 19.73 12.68 19.51
CA ASP A 181 21.20 12.68 19.60
C ASP A 181 21.78 11.27 19.45
N ARG A 182 21.19 10.28 20.14
CA ARG A 182 21.63 8.88 20.05
C ARG A 182 21.48 8.32 18.63
N ILE A 183 20.33 8.56 18.01
CA ILE A 183 20.06 8.07 16.66
C ILE A 183 20.93 8.80 15.63
N GLN A 184 21.19 10.09 15.82
CA GLN A 184 22.07 10.88 14.98
C GLN A 184 23.54 10.42 15.04
N VAL A 185 24.01 9.94 16.21
CA VAL A 185 25.33 9.31 16.32
C VAL A 185 25.40 8.07 15.45
N TRP A 186 24.41 7.18 15.53
CA TRP A 186 24.37 5.98 14.68
C TRP A 186 24.19 6.30 13.20
N HIS A 187 23.39 7.32 12.85
CA HIS A 187 23.22 7.78 11.48
C HIS A 187 24.57 8.19 10.84
N ALA A 188 25.46 8.83 11.61
CA ALA A 188 26.78 9.21 11.12
C ALA A 188 27.68 8.00 10.81
N GLU A 189 27.48 6.86 11.48
CA GLU A 189 28.25 5.62 11.25
C GLU A 189 27.84 4.90 9.96
N HIS A 190 26.64 5.14 9.43
CA HIS A 190 26.13 4.51 8.20
C HIS A 190 26.58 5.22 6.91
N ARG A 191 27.54 6.14 7.01
CA ARG A 191 28.00 6.94 5.88
C ARG A 191 28.57 6.07 4.76
N GLY A 192 28.10 6.30 3.52
CA GLY A 192 28.55 5.58 2.33
C GLY A 192 27.90 4.21 2.13
N MET A 193 26.80 3.93 2.83
CA MET A 193 26.03 2.68 2.71
C MET A 193 25.09 2.65 1.50
N LEU A 194 24.64 3.82 1.03
CA LEU A 194 23.70 3.98 -0.08
C LEU A 194 24.42 4.45 -1.35
#